data_AF-A0A0G0J0K3-F1
#
_entry.id   AF-A0A0G0J0K3-F1
#
_cell.length_a   1.000
_cell.length_b   1.000
_cell.length_c   1.000
_cell.angle_alpha   90.00
_cell.angle_beta   90.00
_cell.angle_gamma   90.00
#
_symmetry.space_group_name_H-M   'P 1'
#
loop_
_entity.id
_entity.type
_entity.pdbx_description
1 polymer ?
#
loop_
_entity_poly.entity_id
_entity_poly.type
_entity_poly.pdbx_seq_one_letter_code
_entity_poly.pdbx_strand_id
1 'polypeptide(L)'
;MEKTELEFLRKKFKTKYFTIHEENFVRDDIKKWKGLYKNLYLEMNFDNFVSKKVKIEKIGGFCVDLAHFKVGMEKLSKDFEYVFEKKNLKKYFDCNHLNGWNLKTNCDMHTIENLNNFDYLKTLPKFLFGKCIAIEVRNSIKDQIEFKKYLSKIL
;
A
#
# COMPACT_ATOMS: atom_id res chain seq x y z
N MET A 1 -0.62 -14.92 -10.34
CA MET A 1 -1.96 -14.69 -10.92
C MET A 1 -1.81 -14.47 -12.42
N GLU A 2 -2.60 -15.19 -13.20
CA GLU A 2 -2.69 -15.06 -14.65
C GLU A 2 -3.54 -13.86 -15.07
N LYS A 3 -3.36 -13.39 -16.30
CA LYS A 3 -4.13 -12.25 -16.82
C LYS A 3 -5.63 -12.52 -16.84
N THR A 4 -6.03 -13.74 -17.19
CA THR A 4 -7.44 -14.15 -17.26
C THR A 4 -8.12 -14.06 -15.89
N GLU A 5 -7.40 -14.37 -14.81
CA GLU A 5 -7.91 -14.23 -13.45
C GLU A 5 -8.15 -12.75 -13.10
N LEU A 6 -7.19 -11.87 -13.38
CA LEU A 6 -7.36 -10.41 -13.16
C LEU A 6 -8.52 -9.85 -13.98
N GLU A 7 -8.67 -10.27 -15.24
CA GLU A 7 -9.81 -9.87 -16.06
C GLU A 7 -11.13 -10.36 -15.51
N PHE A 8 -11.19 -11.60 -15.00
CA PHE A 8 -12.37 -12.15 -14.34
C PHE A 8 -12.72 -11.30 -13.12
N LEU A 9 -11.77 -11.02 -12.24
CA LEU A 9 -11.99 -10.20 -11.05
C LEU A 9 -12.50 -8.81 -11.40
N ARG A 10 -11.87 -8.15 -12.39
CA ARG A 10 -12.31 -6.83 -12.88
C ARG A 10 -13.72 -6.87 -13.48
N LYS A 11 -14.07 -7.89 -14.26
CA LYS A 11 -15.38 -7.99 -14.92
C LYS A 11 -16.49 -8.33 -13.93
N LYS A 12 -16.25 -9.33 -13.07
CA LYS A 12 -17.22 -9.92 -12.15
C LYS A 12 -17.42 -9.08 -10.89
N PHE A 13 -16.33 -8.67 -10.24
CA PHE A 13 -16.37 -7.95 -8.95
C PHE A 13 -16.12 -6.44 -9.09
N LYS A 14 -15.91 -5.95 -10.32
CA LYS A 14 -15.58 -4.54 -10.60
C LYS A 14 -14.31 -4.07 -9.88
N THR A 15 -13.40 -5.01 -9.60
CA THR A 15 -12.10 -4.72 -8.97
C THR A 15 -11.34 -3.67 -9.78
N LYS A 16 -10.92 -2.59 -9.11
CA LYS A 16 -10.22 -1.47 -9.74
C LYS A 16 -8.70 -1.52 -9.51
N TYR A 17 -8.31 -2.01 -8.34
CA TYR A 17 -6.95 -1.99 -7.81
C TYR A 17 -6.46 -3.42 -7.63
N PHE A 18 -5.32 -3.73 -8.22
CA PHE A 18 -4.59 -4.97 -8.00
C PHE A 18 -3.21 -4.60 -7.48
N THR A 19 -2.91 -4.99 -6.24
CA THR A 19 -1.61 -4.73 -5.62
C THR A 19 -0.57 -5.70 -6.16
N ILE A 20 0.63 -5.19 -6.42
CA ILE A 20 1.81 -5.94 -6.85
C ILE A 20 3.03 -5.45 -6.04
N HIS A 21 4.09 -6.25 -5.98
CA HIS A 21 5.35 -5.87 -5.34
C HIS A 21 6.47 -5.66 -6.37
N GLU A 22 7.63 -5.16 -5.93
CA GLU A 22 8.77 -4.87 -6.79
C GLU A 22 9.29 -6.11 -7.52
N GLU A 23 9.18 -7.30 -6.92
CA GLU A 23 9.58 -8.57 -7.54
C GLU A 23 8.84 -8.81 -8.84
N ASN A 24 7.60 -8.32 -8.98
CA ASN A 24 6.84 -8.49 -10.20
C ASN A 24 7.45 -7.67 -11.37
N PHE A 25 8.09 -6.54 -11.09
CA PHE A 25 8.93 -5.84 -12.07
C PHE A 25 10.23 -6.62 -12.32
N VAL A 26 10.88 -7.11 -11.27
CA VAL A 26 12.18 -7.80 -11.37
C VAL A 26 12.09 -9.06 -12.22
N ARG A 27 11.04 -9.85 -12.01
CA ARG A 27 10.75 -11.12 -12.68
C ARG A 27 10.03 -10.95 -14.02
N ASP A 28 9.77 -9.72 -14.46
CA ASP A 28 9.01 -9.40 -15.67
C ASP A 28 7.56 -9.95 -15.69
N ASP A 29 6.99 -10.28 -14.51
CA ASP A 29 5.61 -10.76 -14.37
C ASP A 29 4.59 -9.75 -14.90
N ILE A 30 4.92 -8.46 -14.90
CA ILE A 30 3.98 -7.45 -15.38
C ILE A 30 3.69 -7.63 -16.87
N LYS A 31 4.60 -8.21 -17.67
CA LYS A 31 4.41 -8.39 -19.11
C LYS A 31 3.19 -9.26 -19.44
N LYS A 32 2.88 -10.29 -18.62
CA LYS A 32 1.68 -11.14 -18.83
C LYS A 32 0.39 -10.36 -18.60
N TRP A 33 0.39 -9.29 -17.81
CA TRP A 33 -0.80 -8.49 -17.49
C TRP A 33 -1.03 -7.31 -18.45
N LYS A 34 -0.48 -7.38 -19.67
CA LYS A 34 -0.65 -6.34 -20.71
C LYS A 34 -2.13 -6.01 -20.93
N GLY A 35 -2.46 -4.71 -20.85
CA GLY A 35 -3.82 -4.19 -20.95
C GLY A 35 -4.51 -3.95 -19.60
N LEU A 36 -3.85 -4.33 -18.49
CA LEU A 36 -4.33 -4.10 -17.12
C LEU A 36 -3.42 -3.17 -16.30
N TYR A 37 -2.38 -2.59 -16.90
CA TYR A 37 -1.37 -1.84 -16.15
C TYR A 37 -1.92 -0.70 -15.31
N LYS A 38 -2.97 -0.01 -15.79
CA LYS A 38 -3.63 1.06 -15.03
C LYS A 38 -4.46 0.58 -13.85
N ASN A 39 -4.66 -0.72 -13.72
CA ASN A 39 -5.25 -1.35 -12.55
C ASN A 39 -4.19 -1.89 -11.58
N LEU A 40 -2.89 -1.87 -11.93
CA LEU A 40 -1.81 -2.36 -11.08
C LEU A 40 -1.28 -1.24 -10.20
N TYR A 41 -1.13 -1.52 -8.90
CA TYR A 41 -0.65 -0.57 -7.90
C TYR A 41 0.51 -1.19 -7.13
N LEU A 42 1.65 -0.49 -7.10
CA LEU A 42 2.87 -1.00 -6.50
C LEU A 42 2.90 -0.74 -4.99
N GLU A 43 3.06 -1.80 -4.22
CA GLU A 43 3.53 -1.75 -2.85
C GLU A 43 5.04 -1.98 -2.84
N MET A 44 5.77 -1.12 -2.14
CA MET A 44 7.23 -1.27 -2.03
C MET A 44 7.58 -2.42 -1.08
N ASN A 45 8.73 -3.05 -1.25
CA ASN A 45 9.13 -4.18 -0.40
C ASN A 45 9.56 -3.79 1.01
N PHE A 46 9.73 -2.48 1.25
CA PHE A 46 10.17 -1.93 2.52
C PHE A 46 11.53 -2.46 3.02
N ASP A 47 12.48 -2.66 2.09
CA ASP A 47 13.79 -3.28 2.33
C ASP A 47 14.98 -2.32 2.13
N ASN A 48 14.73 -1.00 2.09
CA ASN A 48 15.73 0.04 1.79
C ASN A 48 16.41 -0.10 0.41
N PHE A 49 15.70 -0.71 -0.53
CA PHE A 49 16.13 -0.85 -1.92
C PHE A 49 15.00 -0.44 -2.87
N VAL A 50 15.38 0.02 -4.07
CA VAL A 50 14.43 0.27 -5.16
C VAL A 50 15.02 -0.28 -6.43
N SER A 51 14.35 -1.26 -7.02
CA SER A 51 14.85 -1.88 -8.24
C SER A 51 14.80 -0.90 -9.42
N LYS A 52 15.89 -0.81 -10.20
CA LYS A 52 15.93 -0.01 -11.45
C LYS A 52 14.89 -0.47 -12.49
N LYS A 53 14.36 -1.68 -12.34
CA LYS A 53 13.29 -2.24 -13.18
C LYS A 53 11.91 -1.70 -12.82
N VAL A 54 11.73 -1.09 -11.65
CA VAL A 54 10.46 -0.43 -11.29
C VAL A 54 10.17 0.70 -12.28
N LYS A 55 8.95 0.68 -12.83
CA LYS A 55 8.43 1.68 -13.77
C LYS A 55 7.03 2.11 -13.35
N ILE A 56 6.94 2.85 -12.26
CA ILE A 56 5.67 3.32 -11.67
C ILE A 56 4.82 4.11 -12.68
N GLU A 57 5.46 4.85 -13.58
CA GLU A 57 4.82 5.65 -14.63
C GLU A 57 4.03 4.79 -15.64
N LYS A 58 4.35 3.50 -15.74
CA LYS A 58 3.70 2.56 -16.65
C LYS A 58 2.45 1.92 -16.04
N ILE A 59 2.28 1.96 -14.72
CA ILE A 59 1.15 1.33 -14.02
C ILE A 59 0.15 2.38 -13.49
N GLY A 60 -0.75 1.98 -12.59
CA GLY A 60 -1.79 2.82 -11.99
C GLY A 60 -1.23 3.79 -10.95
N GLY A 61 -0.32 3.31 -10.09
CA GLY A 61 0.27 4.12 -9.03
C GLY A 61 0.83 3.23 -7.92
N PHE A 62 0.83 3.74 -6.70
CA PHE A 62 1.22 3.04 -5.49
C PHE A 62 0.01 2.51 -4.73
N CYS A 63 0.13 1.30 -4.19
CA CYS A 63 -0.60 0.88 -3.02
C CYS A 63 0.35 1.14 -1.84
N VAL A 64 0.21 2.27 -1.16
CA VAL A 64 1.14 2.59 -0.07
C VAL A 64 0.70 1.84 1.18
N ASP A 65 1.50 0.88 1.65
CA ASP A 65 1.43 0.42 3.03
C ASP A 65 1.85 1.56 3.97
N LEU A 66 0.92 1.97 4.82
CA LEU A 66 1.07 3.16 5.63
C LEU A 66 2.09 2.97 6.78
N ALA A 67 2.18 1.78 7.37
CA ALA A 67 3.17 1.51 8.40
C ALA A 67 4.57 1.38 7.79
N HIS A 68 4.72 0.72 6.64
CA HIS A 68 6.00 0.67 5.92
C HIS A 68 6.48 2.08 5.59
N PHE A 69 5.60 2.94 5.06
CA PHE A 69 5.95 4.34 4.80
C PHE A 69 6.39 5.05 6.08
N LYS A 70 5.70 4.83 7.21
CA LYS A 70 6.08 5.41 8.51
C LYS A 70 7.47 4.92 8.94
N VAL A 71 7.73 3.62 8.90
CA VAL A 71 9.03 3.06 9.28
C VAL A 71 10.14 3.59 8.37
N GLY A 72 9.90 3.64 7.06
CA GLY A 72 10.85 4.17 6.08
C GLY A 72 11.12 5.65 6.26
N MET A 73 10.11 6.44 6.61
CA MET A 73 10.27 7.86 6.96
C MET A 73 11.19 8.05 8.17
N GLU A 74 11.01 7.25 9.23
CA GLU A 74 11.89 7.31 10.42
C GLU A 74 13.32 6.85 10.12
N LYS A 75 13.51 5.97 9.13
CA LYS A 75 14.82 5.43 8.74
C LYS A 75 15.48 6.19 7.58
N LEU A 76 14.76 7.11 6.93
CA LEU A 76 15.14 7.71 5.65
C LEU A 76 15.54 6.64 4.61
N SER A 77 14.69 5.62 4.45
CA SER A 77 14.95 4.52 3.53
C SER A 77 14.73 4.93 2.07
N LYS A 78 15.45 4.29 1.14
CA LYS A 78 15.41 4.61 -0.30
C LYS A 78 14.04 4.42 -0.93
N ASP A 79 13.31 3.42 -0.48
CA ASP A 79 11.95 3.12 -0.91
C ASP A 79 10.95 4.17 -0.40
N PHE A 80 11.13 4.65 0.83
CA PHE A 80 10.40 5.83 1.34
C PHE A 80 10.69 7.07 0.48
N GLU A 81 11.97 7.38 0.24
CA GLU A 81 12.37 8.53 -0.57
C GLU A 81 11.76 8.44 -1.97
N TYR A 82 11.81 7.26 -2.59
CA TYR A 82 11.22 7.02 -3.89
C TYR A 82 9.72 7.34 -3.90
N VAL A 83 8.94 6.90 -2.91
CA VAL A 83 7.51 7.24 -2.84
C VAL A 83 7.33 8.74 -2.58
N PHE A 84 8.10 9.31 -1.66
CA PHE A 84 7.98 10.72 -1.24
C PHE A 84 8.32 11.71 -2.35
N GLU A 85 9.31 11.44 -3.20
CA GLU A 85 9.65 12.25 -4.37
C GLU A 85 8.45 12.44 -5.32
N LYS A 86 7.50 11.50 -5.31
CA LYS A 86 6.34 11.50 -6.19
C LYS A 86 5.10 12.14 -5.56
N LYS A 87 5.22 12.72 -4.35
CA LYS A 87 4.12 13.35 -3.57
C LYS A 87 3.24 14.33 -4.35
N ASN A 88 3.80 15.03 -5.33
CA ASN A 88 3.06 16.01 -6.13
C ASN A 88 2.21 15.36 -7.24
N LEU A 89 2.41 14.07 -7.52
CA LEU A 89 1.69 13.30 -8.54
C LEU A 89 0.49 12.59 -7.91
N LYS A 90 -0.53 13.36 -7.50
CA LYS A 90 -1.73 12.84 -6.80
C LYS A 90 -2.35 11.60 -7.44
N LYS A 91 -2.28 11.47 -8.77
CA LYS A 91 -2.77 10.30 -9.52
C LYS A 91 -2.12 8.96 -9.13
N TYR A 92 -0.99 8.98 -8.41
CA TYR A 92 -0.30 7.77 -7.98
C TYR A 92 -0.75 7.26 -6.61
N PHE A 93 -1.63 7.97 -5.90
CA PHE A 93 -2.02 7.60 -4.53
C PHE A 93 -3.53 7.35 -4.48
N ASP A 94 -3.98 6.18 -4.94
CA ASP A 94 -5.41 5.81 -4.95
C ASP A 94 -5.78 4.74 -3.92
N CYS A 95 -4.83 3.92 -3.47
CA CYS A 95 -5.10 2.87 -2.51
C CYS A 95 -3.98 2.67 -1.49
N ASN A 96 -4.33 2.07 -0.35
CA ASN A 96 -3.43 1.79 0.75
C ASN A 96 -3.67 0.42 1.35
N HIS A 97 -2.61 -0.13 1.94
CA HIS A 97 -2.72 -1.09 3.04
C HIS A 97 -2.56 -0.34 4.37
N LEU A 98 -3.42 -0.69 5.31
CA LEU A 98 -3.45 -0.09 6.64
C LEU A 98 -3.32 -1.19 7.69
N ASN A 99 -2.21 -1.12 8.39
CA ASN A 99 -1.76 -1.95 9.49
C ASN A 99 -1.33 -1.03 10.66
N GLY A 100 -1.00 -1.62 11.80
CA GLY A 100 -0.50 -0.89 12.96
C GLY A 100 0.98 -0.58 12.82
N TRP A 101 1.48 0.32 13.68
CA TRP A 101 2.90 0.59 13.81
C TRP A 101 3.33 0.57 15.28
N ASN A 102 4.48 -0.06 15.55
CA ASN A 102 5.09 -0.07 16.86
C ASN A 102 6.15 1.03 16.96
N LEU A 103 5.87 2.06 17.74
CA LEU A 103 6.80 3.18 17.98
C LEU A 103 8.15 2.72 18.59
N LYS A 104 8.14 1.72 19.48
CA LYS A 104 9.35 1.30 20.22
C LYS A 104 10.31 0.52 19.34
N THR A 105 9.80 -0.38 18.51
CA THR A 105 10.62 -1.23 17.65
C THR A 105 10.79 -0.64 16.24
N ASN A 106 9.98 0.37 15.91
CA ASN A 106 9.85 0.92 14.56
C ASN A 106 9.59 -0.20 13.53
N CYS A 107 8.51 -0.94 13.74
CA CYS A 107 8.06 -2.04 12.88
C CYS A 107 6.57 -1.91 12.59
N ASP A 108 6.15 -2.43 11.43
CA ASP A 108 4.75 -2.68 11.13
C ASP A 108 4.16 -3.76 12.04
N MET A 109 2.84 -3.71 12.23
CA MET A 109 2.09 -4.63 13.07
C MET A 109 0.83 -5.08 12.35
N HIS A 110 0.78 -6.35 11.98
CA HIS A 110 -0.45 -6.96 11.44
C HIS A 110 -1.37 -7.54 12.52
N THR A 111 -0.99 -7.52 13.80
CA THR A 111 -1.91 -7.82 14.90
C THR A 111 -1.97 -6.59 15.80
N ILE A 112 -3.18 -6.05 15.97
CA ILE A 112 -3.43 -4.84 16.73
C ILE A 112 -3.83 -5.22 18.15
N GLU A 113 -3.02 -4.80 19.11
CA GLU A 113 -3.29 -5.01 20.54
C GLU A 113 -3.98 -3.79 21.15
N ASN A 114 -3.70 -2.59 20.61
CA ASN A 114 -4.25 -1.33 21.09
C ASN A 114 -4.59 -0.40 19.91
N LEU A 115 -5.72 0.31 19.97
CA LEU A 115 -6.12 1.27 18.94
C LEU A 115 -5.09 2.39 18.71
N ASN A 116 -4.29 2.73 19.73
CA ASN A 116 -3.22 3.71 19.62
C ASN A 116 -2.09 3.23 18.67
N ASN A 117 -2.03 1.94 18.31
CA ASN A 117 -1.14 1.46 17.24
C ASN A 117 -1.48 2.07 15.86
N PHE A 118 -2.63 2.71 15.71
CA PHE A 118 -3.01 3.48 14.51
C PHE A 118 -2.76 4.98 14.63
N ASP A 119 -2.35 5.50 15.79
CA ASP A 119 -2.22 6.96 15.99
C ASP A 119 -1.13 7.60 15.11
N TYR A 120 -0.16 6.80 14.66
CA TYR A 120 0.86 7.25 13.71
C TYR A 120 0.25 7.81 12.42
N LEU A 121 -0.95 7.38 12.03
CA LEU A 121 -1.65 7.88 10.85
C LEU A 121 -1.89 9.39 10.91
N LYS A 122 -2.09 9.95 12.11
CA LYS A 122 -2.24 11.41 12.32
C LYS A 122 -0.97 12.19 11.98
N THR A 123 0.18 11.51 11.93
CA THR A 123 1.49 12.09 11.61
C THR A 123 1.83 11.99 10.12
N LEU A 124 1.08 11.19 9.36
CA LEU A 124 1.37 10.95 7.95
C LEU A 124 0.87 12.10 7.05
N PRO A 125 1.60 12.42 5.97
CA PRO A 125 1.19 13.47 5.06
C PRO A 125 -0.07 13.09 4.27
N LYS A 126 -0.99 14.06 4.10
CA LYS A 126 -2.31 13.84 3.50
C LYS A 126 -2.31 13.23 2.09
N PHE A 127 -1.24 13.43 1.32
CA PHE A 127 -1.17 12.91 -0.06
C PHE A 127 -1.12 11.38 -0.14
N LEU A 128 -0.78 10.70 0.96
CA LEU A 128 -0.67 9.24 1.01
C LEU A 128 -2.02 8.55 1.02
N PHE A 129 -3.04 9.20 1.58
CA PHE A 129 -4.35 8.58 1.79
C PHE A 129 -5.12 8.52 0.47
N GLY A 130 -5.18 7.31 -0.07
CA GLY A 130 -5.97 6.96 -1.23
C GLY A 130 -7.46 6.88 -0.93
N LYS A 131 -8.24 6.69 -1.99
CA LYS A 131 -9.70 6.53 -1.91
C LYS A 131 -10.11 5.17 -1.35
N CYS A 132 -9.22 4.17 -1.44
CA CYS A 132 -9.47 2.80 -1.01
C CYS A 132 -8.40 2.37 -0.01
N ILE A 133 -8.77 2.23 1.26
CA ILE A 133 -7.86 1.82 2.33
C ILE A 133 -8.27 0.42 2.77
N ALA A 134 -7.42 -0.57 2.52
CA ALA A 134 -7.62 -1.95 2.97
C ALA A 134 -7.02 -2.12 4.37
N ILE A 135 -7.82 -2.56 5.33
CA ILE A 135 -7.33 -2.89 6.68
C ILE A 135 -6.64 -4.26 6.59
N GLU A 136 -5.32 -4.28 6.62
CA GLU A 136 -4.49 -5.47 6.46
C GLU A 136 -3.98 -5.96 7.83
N VAL A 137 -4.89 -6.54 8.61
CA VAL A 137 -4.59 -7.07 9.94
C VAL A 137 -5.15 -8.48 10.12
N ARG A 138 -4.55 -9.25 11.02
CA ARG A 138 -4.88 -10.62 11.37
C ARG A 138 -5.95 -10.72 12.45
N ASN A 139 -6.32 -9.61 13.08
CA ASN A 139 -7.42 -9.57 14.04
C ASN A 139 -8.74 -10.03 13.39
N SER A 140 -9.69 -10.44 14.22
CA SER A 140 -10.97 -10.97 13.72
C SER A 140 -11.76 -9.90 12.95
N ILE A 141 -12.70 -10.32 12.10
CA ILE A 141 -13.62 -9.40 11.40
C ILE A 141 -14.34 -8.47 12.39
N LYS A 142 -14.71 -9.00 13.57
CA LYS A 142 -15.35 -8.22 14.64
C LYS A 142 -14.43 -7.08 15.09
N ASP A 143 -13.16 -7.37 15.34
CA ASP A 143 -12.18 -6.35 15.74
C ASP A 143 -11.95 -5.34 14.61
N GLN A 144 -11.83 -5.80 13.37
CA GLN A 144 -11.66 -4.93 12.20
C GLN A 144 -12.84 -3.95 12.00
N ILE A 145 -14.07 -4.35 12.34
CA ILE A 145 -15.24 -3.46 12.34
C ILE A 145 -15.08 -2.35 13.40
N GLU A 146 -14.57 -2.67 14.59
CA GLU A 146 -14.28 -1.66 15.61
C GLU A 146 -13.10 -0.76 15.20
N PHE A 147 -12.05 -1.32 14.61
CA PHE A 147 -10.93 -0.56 14.07
C PHE A 147 -11.40 0.44 13.02
N LYS A 148 -12.28 0.01 12.10
CA LYS A 148 -12.89 0.91 11.11
C LYS A 148 -13.57 2.11 11.77
N LYS A 149 -14.35 1.92 12.85
CA LYS A 149 -15.01 3.03 13.56
C LYS A 149 -13.99 4.01 14.14
N TYR A 150 -12.87 3.51 14.66
CA TYR A 150 -11.78 4.35 15.16
C TYR A 150 -11.09 5.11 14.03
N LEU A 151 -10.69 4.39 12.98
CA LEU A 151 -9.99 4.92 11.81
C LEU A 151 -10.80 6.02 11.11
N SER A 152 -12.11 5.86 10.95
CA SER A 152 -12.99 6.88 10.37
C SER A 152 -13.10 8.18 11.19
N LYS A 153 -12.60 8.21 12.43
CA LYS A 153 -12.54 9.45 13.24
C LYS A 153 -11.22 10.19 13.07
N ILE A 154 -10.15 9.48 12.70
CA ILE A 154 -8.79 10.04 12.65
C ILE A 154 -8.28 10.27 11.24
N LEU A 155 -8.95 9.71 10.23
CA LEU A 155 -8.76 9.92 8.80
C LEU A 155 -9.87 10.82 8.25
#